data_AF-A0A6C0K5P1-F1
#
_entry.id   AF-A0A6C0K5P1-F1
#
_cell.length_a   1.000
_cell.length_b   1.000
_cell.length_c   1.000
_cell.angle_alpha   90.00
_cell.angle_beta   90.00
_cell.angle_gamma   90.00
#
_symmetry.space_group_name_H-M   'P 1'
#
loop_
_entity.id
_entity.type
_entity.pdbx_description
1 polymer ?
#
loop_
_entity_poly.entity_id
_entity_poly.type
_entity_poly.pdbx_seq_one_letter_code
_entity_poly.pdbx_strand_id
1 'polypeptide(L)'
;MPAPTCIATTKTTGLPCTKPAREGSDKCGIHRRWNPPPPRCIGIIAAGTQCMNNAYGGFETCTTHRHSTRTTAVQAPIVLPECAKPGCRKRQAAAPNVNNECAMHIAIRQRHETNARNVALFRRIIRFYTAAAVFADLEGIMRSEIQRCAIRVFRALDGHARGRLDMPPTDEAIRAAVELEVVRPREVLIEEQRQREQLFVGGWQAPPAGTHPPNSLGAIAASTQNIHAREVVEQSMRGSEFLLAVEVPEGQDTIAELKVLWPVNSQNRRLHDDVLSWHNQSMCFAENDWMYRRLLNGLWAYIKAQEGERRTELEKRLLEECREAIGKCCQGHTNRIVNVLSGFVEGIEVKQSKGDILQQRFAAIGNLDDEEQRYIEATQVLAELGVGADEAGPWLDAIAVE
;
A
#
# COMPACT_ATOMS: atom_id res chain seq x y z
N MET A 1 65.01 -7.17 -12.20
CA MET A 1 63.89 -7.17 -11.24
C MET A 1 62.65 -6.65 -11.95
N PRO A 2 61.46 -7.24 -11.77
CA PRO A 2 60.24 -6.71 -12.37
C PRO A 2 59.97 -5.29 -11.86
N ALA A 3 59.55 -4.39 -12.75
CA ALA A 3 59.21 -3.02 -12.37
C ALA A 3 58.04 -3.03 -11.36
N PRO A 4 58.07 -2.16 -10.33
CA PRO A 4 56.99 -2.08 -9.35
C PRO A 4 55.66 -1.71 -10.04
N THR A 5 54.54 -2.16 -9.47
CA THR A 5 53.20 -1.86 -10.01
C THR A 5 52.78 -0.45 -9.62
N CYS A 6 52.02 0.23 -10.48
CA CYS A 6 51.52 1.58 -10.24
C CYS A 6 50.62 1.67 -8.99
N ILE A 7 50.90 2.63 -8.09
CA ILE A 7 50.18 2.76 -6.81
C ILE A 7 48.77 3.41 -6.93
N ALA A 8 48.45 3.99 -8.08
CA ALA A 8 47.21 4.75 -8.26
C ALA A 8 46.00 3.81 -8.41
N THR A 9 44.81 4.29 -8.03
CA THR A 9 43.54 3.63 -8.35
C THR A 9 42.91 4.21 -9.62
N THR A 10 42.22 3.37 -10.39
CA THR A 10 41.51 3.78 -11.60
C THR A 10 40.31 4.66 -11.23
N LYS A 11 40.15 5.80 -11.91
CA LYS A 11 39.04 6.74 -11.63
C LYS A 11 37.65 6.12 -11.80
N THR A 12 37.51 5.17 -12.73
CA THR A 12 36.22 4.60 -13.12
C THR A 12 35.73 3.49 -12.19
N THR A 13 36.65 2.70 -11.61
CA THR A 13 36.29 1.51 -10.82
C THR A 13 36.79 1.57 -9.38
N GLY A 14 37.67 2.51 -9.03
CA GLY A 14 38.29 2.59 -7.71
C GLY A 14 39.28 1.45 -7.41
N LEU A 15 39.54 0.57 -8.37
CA LEU A 15 40.44 -0.57 -8.21
C LEU A 15 41.91 -0.19 -8.42
N PRO A 16 42.87 -0.95 -7.86
CA PRO A 16 44.30 -0.69 -8.05
C PRO A 16 44.71 -0.77 -9.53
N CYS A 17 45.59 0.14 -9.97
CA CYS A 17 46.11 0.12 -11.33
C CYS A 17 47.07 -1.05 -11.52
N THR A 18 46.79 -1.91 -12.50
CA THR A 18 47.62 -3.09 -12.80
C THR A 18 48.80 -2.80 -13.73
N LYS A 19 48.97 -1.56 -14.19
CA LYS A 19 50.05 -1.20 -15.12
C LYS A 19 51.39 -1.05 -14.38
N PRO A 20 52.52 -1.44 -15.00
CA PRO A 20 53.83 -1.23 -14.40
C PRO A 20 54.11 0.26 -14.24
N ALA A 21 54.78 0.61 -13.14
CA ALA A 21 55.26 1.95 -12.90
C ALA A 21 56.44 2.27 -13.84
N ARG A 22 56.64 3.54 -14.14
CA ARG A 22 57.78 3.98 -14.93
C ARG A 22 59.07 3.85 -14.13
N GLU A 23 60.17 3.65 -14.83
CA GLU A 23 61.50 3.65 -14.22
C GLU A 23 61.74 4.97 -13.46
N GLY A 24 62.06 4.86 -12.16
CA GLY A 24 62.20 6.02 -11.26
C GLY A 24 60.89 6.66 -10.77
N SER A 25 59.73 6.03 -10.97
CA SER A 25 58.43 6.52 -10.50
C SER A 25 57.61 5.40 -9.85
N ASP A 26 56.72 5.77 -8.93
CA ASP A 26 55.69 4.92 -8.33
C ASP A 26 54.41 4.84 -9.19
N LYS A 27 54.37 5.53 -10.33
CA LYS A 27 53.17 5.67 -11.18
C LYS A 27 53.43 5.28 -12.63
N CYS A 28 52.38 4.79 -13.30
CA CYS A 28 52.41 4.53 -14.73
C CYS A 28 52.20 5.83 -15.53
N GLY A 29 52.46 5.80 -16.84
CA GLY A 29 52.36 6.98 -17.71
C GLY A 29 50.98 7.66 -17.73
N ILE A 30 49.91 6.90 -17.45
CA ILE A 30 48.53 7.40 -17.48
C ILE A 30 48.17 8.14 -16.18
N HIS A 31 48.74 7.75 -15.05
CA HIS A 31 48.46 8.34 -13.73
C HIS A 31 49.45 9.44 -13.33
N ARG A 32 50.13 10.05 -14.30
CA ARG A 32 51.19 11.07 -14.05
C ARG A 32 50.69 12.30 -13.28
N ARG A 33 49.38 12.60 -13.35
CA ARG A 33 48.70 13.70 -12.63
C ARG A 33 47.76 13.23 -11.50
N TRP A 34 47.91 11.99 -11.04
CA TRP A 34 47.11 11.48 -9.92
C TRP A 34 47.59 12.10 -8.61
N ASN A 35 46.73 12.91 -7.99
CA ASN A 35 46.84 13.29 -6.59
C ASN A 35 46.21 12.17 -5.75
N PRO A 36 46.92 11.66 -4.73
CA PRO A 36 46.31 10.71 -3.82
C PRO A 36 45.05 11.33 -3.20
N PRO A 37 43.97 10.55 -3.03
CA PRO A 37 42.85 11.02 -2.25
C PRO A 37 43.38 11.38 -0.85
N PRO A 38 42.93 12.50 -0.26
CA PRO A 38 43.34 12.86 1.09
C PRO A 38 43.04 11.70 2.06
N PRO A 39 43.89 11.48 3.08
CA PRO A 39 43.66 10.43 4.06
C PRO A 39 42.27 10.57 4.68
N ARG A 40 41.62 9.46 5.03
CA ARG A 40 40.32 9.51 5.71
C ARG A 40 40.49 9.94 7.16
N CYS A 41 39.47 10.61 7.68
CA CYS A 41 39.39 11.02 9.08
C CYS A 41 39.53 9.81 10.02
N ILE A 42 40.39 9.92 11.03
CA ILE A 42 40.54 8.88 12.06
C ILE A 42 39.49 8.98 13.19
N GLY A 43 38.67 10.04 13.21
CA GLY A 43 37.64 10.24 14.24
C GLY A 43 36.53 9.18 14.19
N ILE A 44 35.94 8.87 15.34
CA ILE A 44 34.84 7.90 15.47
C ILE A 44 33.52 8.64 15.69
N ILE A 45 32.49 8.34 14.88
CA ILE A 45 31.16 8.94 15.03
C ILE A 45 30.41 8.32 16.23
N ALA A 46 29.28 8.92 16.64
CA ALA A 46 28.50 8.46 17.79
C ALA A 46 28.08 6.97 17.72
N ALA A 47 27.97 6.40 16.52
CA ALA A 47 27.66 4.99 16.29
C ALA A 47 28.86 4.03 16.52
N GLY A 48 30.04 4.53 16.89
CA GLY A 48 31.23 3.71 17.16
C GLY A 48 32.02 3.30 15.90
N THR A 49 31.64 3.79 14.72
CA THR A 49 32.35 3.52 13.46
C THR A 49 33.26 4.68 13.05
N GLN A 50 34.29 4.38 12.23
CA GLN A 50 35.21 5.41 11.72
C GLN A 50 34.48 6.40 10.79
N CYS A 51 34.79 7.69 10.95
CA CYS A 51 34.26 8.76 10.12
C CYS A 51 34.70 8.59 8.66
N MET A 52 33.73 8.61 7.75
CA MET A 52 34.02 8.46 6.32
C MET A 52 34.49 9.74 5.62
N ASN A 53 34.50 10.89 6.31
CA ASN A 53 34.94 12.17 5.74
C ASN A 53 36.46 12.18 5.51
N ASN A 54 36.90 12.94 4.51
CA ASN A 54 38.31 13.16 4.27
C ASN A 54 38.92 14.02 5.38
N ALA A 55 40.16 13.72 5.74
CA ALA A 55 40.92 14.54 6.65
C ALA A 55 41.29 15.86 5.98
N TYR A 56 41.29 16.93 6.77
CA TYR A 56 41.40 18.29 6.26
C TYR A 56 42.87 18.74 6.31
N GLY A 57 43.42 19.26 5.21
CA GLY A 57 44.62 20.10 5.22
C GLY A 57 45.85 19.53 5.94
N GLY A 58 46.15 18.24 5.79
CA GLY A 58 47.33 17.60 6.40
C GLY A 58 47.12 17.12 7.84
N PHE A 59 45.94 17.32 8.43
CA PHE A 59 45.56 16.71 9.71
C PHE A 59 45.03 15.30 9.50
N GLU A 60 45.01 14.48 10.55
CA GLU A 60 44.44 13.11 10.53
C GLU A 60 42.91 13.10 10.71
N THR A 61 42.32 14.23 11.10
CA THR A 61 40.87 14.38 11.34
C THR A 61 40.21 15.34 10.34
N CYS A 62 38.92 15.14 10.07
CA CYS A 62 38.11 16.11 9.32
C CYS A 62 37.78 17.35 10.18
N THR A 63 37.24 18.40 9.55
CA THR A 63 36.85 19.64 10.23
C THR A 63 35.89 19.41 11.40
N THR A 64 34.98 18.44 11.29
CA THR A 64 34.02 18.07 12.34
C THR A 64 34.67 17.39 13.54
N HIS A 65 35.75 16.63 13.34
CA HIS A 65 36.43 15.89 14.40
C HIS A 65 37.72 16.56 14.90
N ARG A 66 38.11 17.72 14.33
CA ARG A 66 39.37 18.39 14.70
C ARG A 66 39.44 18.82 16.18
N HIS A 67 38.27 18.98 16.81
CA HIS A 67 38.13 19.40 18.21
C HIS A 67 37.63 18.28 19.13
N SER A 68 37.45 17.05 18.61
CA SER A 68 37.01 15.93 19.45
C SER A 68 38.21 15.27 20.12
N THR A 69 38.25 15.28 21.45
CA THR A 69 39.25 14.56 22.27
C THR A 69 39.07 13.03 22.25
N ARG A 70 38.06 12.51 21.55
CA ARG A 70 37.87 11.07 21.28
C ARG A 70 38.72 10.61 20.10
N THR A 71 40.04 10.63 20.26
CA THR A 71 40.95 9.77 19.52
C THR A 71 41.38 8.64 20.44
N THR A 72 40.43 7.78 20.82
CA THR A 72 40.79 6.54 21.52
C THR A 72 41.54 5.64 20.56
N ALA A 73 42.71 5.19 21.00
CA ALA A 73 43.43 4.07 20.40
C ALA A 73 42.42 2.98 20.02
N VAL A 74 42.54 2.49 18.78
CA VAL A 74 41.67 1.47 18.20
C VAL A 74 41.58 0.29 19.16
N GLN A 75 40.54 0.25 19.99
CA GLN A 75 40.19 -0.96 20.72
C GLN A 75 39.86 -1.98 19.64
N ALA A 76 40.49 -3.15 19.73
CA ALA A 76 40.28 -4.25 18.81
C ALA A 76 38.76 -4.43 18.57
N PRO A 77 38.32 -4.60 17.32
CA PRO A 77 36.91 -4.70 16.99
C PRO A 77 36.28 -5.78 17.88
N ILE A 78 35.30 -5.38 18.70
CA ILE A 78 34.52 -6.32 19.49
C ILE A 78 33.76 -7.17 18.47
N VAL A 79 34.22 -8.40 18.26
CA VAL A 79 33.55 -9.37 17.39
C VAL A 79 32.28 -9.78 18.11
N LEU A 80 31.15 -9.19 17.72
CA LEU A 80 29.85 -9.62 18.20
C LEU A 80 29.53 -11.01 17.62
N PRO A 81 29.04 -11.95 18.44
CA PRO A 81 28.66 -13.28 17.95
C PRO A 81 27.53 -13.19 16.92
N GLU A 82 27.44 -14.17 16.02
CA GLU A 82 26.31 -14.27 15.09
C GLU A 82 24.99 -14.49 15.84
N CYS A 83 23.87 -14.07 15.24
CA CYS A 83 22.55 -14.30 15.81
C CYS A 83 22.26 -15.79 16.04
N ALA A 84 21.89 -16.15 17.26
CA ALA A 84 21.65 -17.54 17.67
C ALA A 84 20.33 -18.17 17.15
N LYS A 85 19.47 -17.41 16.46
CA LYS A 85 18.17 -17.92 15.99
C LYS A 85 18.30 -18.76 14.72
N PRO A 86 17.80 -20.02 14.72
CA PRO A 86 17.75 -20.84 13.51
C PRO A 86 17.00 -20.13 12.38
N GLY A 87 17.57 -20.14 11.18
CA GLY A 87 16.96 -19.51 10.00
C GLY A 87 17.18 -18.00 9.88
N CYS A 88 18.08 -17.38 10.67
CA CYS A 88 18.47 -15.99 10.49
C CYS A 88 19.16 -15.75 9.15
N ARG A 89 18.41 -15.38 8.10
CA ARG A 89 18.95 -15.17 6.75
C ARG A 89 20.02 -14.08 6.66
N LYS A 90 20.00 -13.10 7.57
CA LYS A 90 20.88 -11.93 7.48
C LYS A 90 22.23 -12.10 8.19
N ARG A 91 22.45 -13.20 8.93
CA ARG A 91 23.63 -13.43 9.79
C ARG A 91 24.13 -12.15 10.49
N GLN A 92 23.18 -11.34 10.95
CA GLN A 92 23.52 -10.06 11.56
C GLN A 92 24.20 -10.33 12.90
N ALA A 93 25.14 -9.45 13.24
CA ALA A 93 25.75 -9.43 14.55
C ALA A 93 24.64 -9.40 15.62
N ALA A 94 24.73 -10.31 16.59
CA ALA A 94 23.82 -10.35 17.71
C ALA A 94 23.92 -9.02 18.47
N ALA A 95 22.77 -8.49 18.89
CA ALA A 95 22.78 -7.44 19.91
C ALA A 95 23.27 -8.06 21.23
N PRO A 96 23.93 -7.30 22.12
CA PRO A 96 24.30 -7.78 23.44
C PRO A 96 23.04 -7.95 24.31
N ASN A 97 22.34 -9.07 24.12
CA ASN A 97 21.18 -9.47 24.89
C ASN A 97 21.35 -10.92 25.34
N VAL A 98 20.62 -11.29 26.39
CA VAL A 98 20.69 -12.61 27.03
C VAL A 98 20.45 -13.79 26.08
N ASN A 99 19.80 -13.55 24.93
CA ASN A 99 19.45 -14.58 23.95
C ASN A 99 20.32 -14.54 22.68
N ASN A 100 21.32 -13.64 22.60
CA ASN A 100 22.16 -13.44 21.42
C ASN A 100 21.35 -13.28 20.11
N GLU A 101 20.22 -12.58 20.19
CA GLU A 101 19.36 -12.31 19.04
C GLU A 101 19.79 -11.03 18.30
N CYS A 102 19.61 -10.99 16.97
CA CYS A 102 19.72 -9.73 16.24
C CYS A 102 18.50 -8.84 16.49
N ALA A 103 18.61 -7.54 16.17
CA ALA A 103 17.53 -6.56 16.37
C ALA A 103 16.19 -6.97 15.72
N MET A 104 16.24 -7.62 14.55
CA MET A 104 15.04 -8.12 13.87
C MET A 104 14.34 -9.22 14.67
N HIS A 105 15.10 -10.18 15.24
CA HIS A 105 14.52 -11.26 16.04
C HIS A 105 14.00 -10.78 17.39
N ILE A 106 14.65 -9.78 17.99
CA ILE A 106 14.13 -9.09 19.18
C ILE A 106 12.76 -8.49 18.86
N ALA A 107 12.62 -7.76 17.75
CA ALA A 107 11.35 -7.15 17.35
C ALA A 107 10.25 -8.19 17.08
N ILE A 108 10.61 -9.32 16.45
CA ILE A 108 9.68 -10.44 16.23
C ILE A 108 9.24 -11.03 17.57
N ARG A 109 10.17 -11.32 18.49
CA ARG A 109 9.83 -11.86 19.82
C ARG A 109 8.93 -10.90 20.60
N GLN A 110 9.27 -9.62 20.65
CA GLN A 110 8.46 -8.59 21.31
C GLN A 110 7.04 -8.50 20.71
N ARG A 111 6.90 -8.65 19.39
CA ARG A 111 5.59 -8.72 18.73
C ARG A 111 4.81 -9.98 19.16
N HIS A 112 5.45 -11.14 19.22
CA HIS A 112 4.81 -12.36 19.70
C HIS A 112 4.38 -12.26 21.17
N GLU A 113 5.24 -11.73 22.04
CA GLU A 113 4.93 -11.49 23.46
C GLU A 113 3.76 -10.51 23.61
N THR A 114 3.74 -9.43 22.83
CA THR A 114 2.64 -8.46 22.81
C THR A 114 1.34 -9.10 22.32
N ASN A 115 1.38 -9.88 21.24
CA ASN A 115 0.21 -10.61 20.75
C ASN A 115 -0.30 -11.62 21.77
N ALA A 116 0.60 -12.37 22.43
CA ALA A 116 0.23 -13.33 23.47
C ALA A 116 -0.45 -12.64 24.67
N ARG A 117 0.09 -11.50 25.12
CA ARG A 117 -0.53 -10.66 26.15
C ARG A 117 -1.92 -10.17 25.74
N ASN A 118 -2.06 -9.70 24.50
CA ASN A 118 -3.34 -9.20 23.97
C ASN A 118 -4.39 -10.29 23.88
N VAL A 119 -4.02 -11.48 23.39
CA VAL A 119 -4.91 -12.65 23.34
C VAL A 119 -5.31 -13.09 24.75
N ALA A 120 -4.37 -13.10 25.71
CA ALA A 120 -4.67 -13.44 27.10
C ALA A 120 -5.64 -12.43 27.75
N LEU A 121 -5.44 -11.13 27.51
CA LEU A 121 -6.34 -10.07 27.97
C LEU A 121 -7.74 -10.23 27.36
N PHE A 122 -7.83 -10.40 26.04
CA PHE A 122 -9.11 -10.58 25.35
C PHE A 122 -9.87 -11.80 25.86
N ARG A 123 -9.19 -12.93 26.11
CA ARG A 123 -9.78 -14.12 26.73
C ARG A 123 -10.25 -13.89 28.17
N ARG A 124 -9.61 -12.99 28.93
CA ARG A 124 -10.09 -12.60 30.28
C ARG A 124 -11.36 -11.76 30.16
N ILE A 125 -11.39 -10.77 29.27
CA ILE A 125 -12.57 -9.94 29.00
C ILE A 125 -13.78 -10.80 28.61
N ILE A 126 -13.61 -11.73 27.66
CA ILE A 126 -14.68 -12.65 27.23
C ILE A 126 -15.16 -13.53 28.38
N ARG A 127 -14.28 -13.96 29.30
CA ARG A 127 -14.68 -14.71 30.50
C ARG A 127 -15.59 -13.91 31.42
N PHE A 128 -15.38 -12.61 31.58
CA PHE A 128 -16.28 -11.76 32.36
C PHE A 128 -17.66 -11.64 31.71
N TYR A 129 -17.71 -11.42 30.39
CA TYR A 129 -18.99 -11.39 29.69
C TYR A 129 -19.72 -12.74 29.77
N THR A 130 -19.03 -13.85 29.59
CA THR A 130 -19.66 -15.19 29.65
C THR A 130 -20.05 -15.63 31.07
N ALA A 131 -19.35 -15.17 32.10
CA ALA A 131 -19.71 -15.44 33.50
C ALA A 131 -20.90 -14.60 33.98
N ALA A 132 -21.01 -13.35 33.52
CA ALA A 132 -22.14 -12.47 33.81
C ALA A 132 -23.41 -12.88 33.05
N ALA A 133 -23.23 -13.58 31.94
CA ALA A 133 -24.27 -13.97 31.02
C ALA A 133 -24.76 -15.39 31.40
N VAL A 134 -25.95 -15.52 32.00
CA VAL A 134 -26.68 -16.80 32.15
C VAL A 134 -27.19 -17.24 30.78
N PHE A 135 -26.33 -17.73 29.89
CA PHE A 135 -26.76 -18.08 28.52
C PHE A 135 -26.18 -19.41 28.09
N ALA A 136 -27.02 -20.44 28.18
CA ALA A 136 -26.80 -21.73 27.54
C ALA A 136 -26.97 -21.65 26.00
N ASP A 137 -27.60 -20.59 25.46
CA ASP A 137 -27.94 -20.46 24.04
C ASP A 137 -27.37 -19.18 23.37
N LEU A 138 -26.04 -19.02 23.38
CA LEU A 138 -25.36 -17.94 22.64
C LEU A 138 -25.24 -18.25 21.14
N GLU A 139 -26.36 -18.26 20.43
CA GLU A 139 -26.36 -18.34 18.97
C GLU A 139 -26.44 -16.97 18.28
N GLY A 140 -25.58 -16.81 17.26
CA GLY A 140 -25.52 -15.71 16.29
C GLY A 140 -25.33 -14.31 16.88
N ILE A 141 -26.45 -13.66 17.20
CA ILE A 141 -26.56 -12.21 17.43
C ILE A 141 -25.89 -11.82 18.75
N MET A 142 -26.15 -12.59 19.81
CA MET A 142 -25.58 -12.33 21.14
C MET A 142 -24.05 -12.50 21.14
N ARG A 143 -23.54 -13.51 20.42
CA ARG A 143 -22.09 -13.72 20.26
C ARG A 143 -21.43 -12.53 19.59
N SER A 144 -22.06 -12.01 18.53
CA SER A 144 -21.58 -10.84 17.80
C SER A 144 -21.57 -9.59 18.69
N GLU A 145 -22.62 -9.40 19.50
CA GLU A 145 -22.68 -8.27 20.45
C GLU A 145 -21.61 -8.37 21.54
N ILE A 146 -21.46 -9.53 22.18
CA ILE A 146 -20.43 -9.76 23.19
C ILE A 146 -19.04 -9.48 22.60
N GLN A 147 -18.78 -9.93 21.38
CA GLN A 147 -17.52 -9.66 20.70
C GLN A 147 -17.32 -8.16 20.44
N ARG A 148 -18.36 -7.42 20.05
CA ARG A 148 -18.30 -5.95 19.89
C ARG A 148 -17.98 -5.25 21.20
N CYS A 149 -18.66 -5.59 22.29
CA CYS A 149 -18.39 -5.00 23.62
C CYS A 149 -16.98 -5.35 24.10
N ALA A 150 -16.55 -6.61 23.95
CA ALA A 150 -15.21 -7.06 24.32
C ALA A 150 -14.10 -6.32 23.57
N ILE A 151 -14.29 -5.99 22.29
CA ILE A 151 -13.34 -5.18 21.51
C ILE A 151 -13.25 -3.75 22.07
N ARG A 152 -14.36 -3.14 22.48
CA ARG A 152 -14.36 -1.78 23.06
C ARG A 152 -13.64 -1.76 24.40
N VAL A 153 -13.95 -2.72 25.29
CA VAL A 153 -13.24 -2.91 26.57
C VAL A 153 -11.74 -3.15 26.33
N PHE A 154 -11.39 -4.01 25.37
CA PHE A 154 -10.00 -4.28 25.02
C PHE A 154 -9.26 -3.01 24.60
N ARG A 155 -9.86 -2.17 23.74
CA ARG A 155 -9.25 -0.92 23.28
C ARG A 155 -9.08 0.09 24.41
N ALA A 156 -10.06 0.20 25.31
CA ALA A 156 -9.97 1.06 26.48
C ALA A 156 -8.78 0.66 27.38
N LEU A 157 -8.64 -0.65 27.66
CA LEU A 157 -7.57 -1.17 28.51
C LEU A 157 -6.19 -1.17 27.82
N ASP A 158 -6.12 -1.47 26.53
CA ASP A 158 -4.87 -1.46 25.74
C ASP A 158 -4.33 -0.03 25.58
N GLY A 159 -5.21 0.96 25.37
CA GLY A 159 -4.85 2.37 25.32
C GLY A 159 -4.21 2.85 26.63
N HIS A 160 -4.73 2.39 27.77
CA HIS A 160 -4.13 2.67 29.08
C HIS A 160 -2.78 1.96 29.29
N ALA A 161 -2.65 0.70 28.86
CA ALA A 161 -1.43 -0.08 29.01
C ALA A 161 -0.25 0.47 28.18
N ARG A 162 -0.51 1.10 27.03
CA ARG A 162 0.55 1.74 26.22
C ARG A 162 1.09 3.04 26.82
N GLY A 163 0.36 3.67 27.74
CA GLY A 163 0.73 4.94 28.36
C GLY A 163 1.26 4.85 29.79
N ARG A 164 0.97 3.77 30.53
CA ARG A 164 1.42 3.59 31.92
C ARG A 164 1.79 2.12 32.19
N LEU A 165 3.09 1.89 32.41
CA LEU A 165 3.73 0.73 33.07
C LEU A 165 3.38 -0.67 32.53
N ASP A 166 4.39 -1.54 32.47
CA ASP A 166 4.34 -2.94 31.98
C ASP A 166 3.39 -3.89 32.72
N MET A 167 2.48 -3.37 33.55
CA MET A 167 1.57 -4.17 34.37
C MET A 167 0.29 -4.50 33.60
N PRO A 168 -0.07 -5.79 33.47
CA PRO A 168 -1.35 -6.17 32.87
C PRO A 168 -2.51 -5.64 33.72
N PRO A 169 -3.65 -5.29 33.12
CA PRO A 169 -4.81 -4.80 33.88
C PRO A 169 -5.27 -5.87 34.88
N THR A 170 -5.62 -5.41 36.08
CA THR A 170 -6.16 -6.26 37.15
C THR A 170 -7.55 -6.77 36.78
N ASP A 171 -7.99 -7.87 37.40
CA ASP A 171 -9.36 -8.37 37.18
C ASP A 171 -10.43 -7.35 37.61
N GLU A 172 -10.14 -6.52 38.62
CA GLU A 172 -11.01 -5.41 39.04
C GLU A 172 -11.13 -4.34 37.97
N ALA A 173 -10.03 -3.93 37.33
CA ALA A 173 -10.05 -2.98 36.23
C ALA A 173 -10.80 -3.53 35.01
N ILE A 174 -10.65 -4.82 34.72
CA ILE A 174 -11.41 -5.48 33.64
C ILE A 174 -12.90 -5.49 33.98
N ARG A 175 -13.26 -5.85 35.21
CA ARG A 175 -14.67 -5.88 35.65
C ARG A 175 -15.31 -4.49 35.55
N ALA A 176 -14.64 -3.46 36.06
CA ALA A 176 -15.13 -2.08 35.96
C ALA A 176 -15.34 -1.64 34.49
N ALA A 177 -14.41 -2.00 33.59
CA ALA A 177 -14.56 -1.69 32.18
C ALA A 177 -15.71 -2.47 31.50
N VAL A 178 -15.92 -3.73 31.89
CA VAL A 178 -17.04 -4.56 31.41
C VAL A 178 -18.39 -4.01 31.90
N GLU A 179 -18.46 -3.48 33.12
CA GLU A 179 -19.66 -2.87 33.70
C GLU A 179 -20.06 -1.58 32.96
N LEU A 180 -19.09 -0.82 32.42
CA LEU A 180 -19.36 0.35 31.58
C LEU A 180 -19.86 -0.04 30.18
N GLU A 181 -19.43 -1.20 29.67
CA GLU A 181 -19.75 -1.70 28.34
C GLU A 181 -20.82 -2.79 28.40
N VAL A 182 -22.02 -2.38 28.81
CA VAL A 182 -23.18 -3.25 29.01
C VAL A 182 -23.61 -3.89 27.69
N VAL A 183 -23.78 -5.21 27.69
CA VAL A 183 -24.36 -5.95 26.55
C VAL A 183 -25.81 -5.55 26.42
N ARG A 184 -26.22 -5.13 25.22
CA ARG A 184 -27.62 -4.77 24.97
C ARG A 184 -28.53 -6.00 25.15
N PRO A 185 -29.77 -5.83 25.66
CA PRO A 185 -30.73 -6.92 25.80
C PRO A 185 -30.97 -7.65 24.48
N ARG A 186 -31.20 -8.96 24.55
CA ARG A 186 -31.39 -9.82 23.36
C ARG A 186 -32.55 -9.34 22.49
N GLU A 187 -33.62 -8.88 23.11
CA GLU A 187 -34.85 -8.42 22.47
C GLU A 187 -34.60 -7.20 21.59
N VAL A 188 -33.74 -6.27 22.07
CA VAL A 188 -33.33 -5.08 21.30
C VAL A 188 -32.55 -5.50 20.07
N LEU A 189 -31.64 -6.46 20.20
CA LEU A 189 -30.82 -6.92 19.09
C LEU A 189 -31.64 -7.71 18.05
N ILE A 190 -32.60 -8.51 18.48
CA ILE A 190 -33.53 -9.23 17.60
C ILE A 190 -34.39 -8.23 16.83
N GLU A 191 -34.93 -7.21 17.51
CA GLU A 191 -35.76 -6.20 16.86
C GLU A 191 -34.95 -5.36 15.86
N GLU A 192 -33.71 -4.97 16.18
CA GLU A 192 -32.81 -4.31 15.22
C GLU A 192 -32.51 -5.21 14.01
N GLN A 193 -32.24 -6.49 14.22
CA GLN A 193 -32.02 -7.42 13.11
C GLN A 193 -33.28 -7.55 12.26
N ARG A 194 -34.45 -7.69 12.88
CA ARG A 194 -35.73 -7.74 12.19
C ARG A 194 -35.99 -6.47 11.39
N GLN A 195 -35.67 -5.29 11.93
CA GLN A 195 -35.77 -4.03 11.20
C GLN A 195 -34.81 -3.98 10.01
N ARG A 196 -33.57 -4.45 10.18
CA ARG A 196 -32.60 -4.56 9.07
C ARG A 196 -33.09 -5.53 8.00
N GLU A 197 -33.64 -6.67 8.39
CA GLU A 197 -34.23 -7.65 7.47
C GLU A 197 -35.49 -7.11 6.79
N GLN A 198 -36.34 -6.35 7.49
CA GLN A 198 -37.52 -5.70 6.91
C GLN A 198 -37.12 -4.60 5.92
N LEU A 199 -36.07 -3.83 6.21
CA LEU A 199 -35.50 -2.89 5.25
C LEU A 199 -34.88 -3.61 4.04
N PHE A 200 -34.28 -4.78 4.26
CA PHE A 200 -33.68 -5.59 3.21
C PHE A 200 -34.72 -6.28 2.31
N VAL A 201 -35.78 -6.85 2.91
CA VAL A 201 -36.86 -7.57 2.22
C VAL A 201 -37.91 -6.61 1.64
N GLY A 202 -38.21 -5.51 2.33
CA GLY A 202 -39.11 -4.45 1.86
C GLY A 202 -38.47 -3.49 0.85
N GLY A 203 -37.14 -3.42 0.79
CA GLY A 203 -36.37 -2.56 -0.12
C GLY A 203 -36.20 -3.06 -1.55
N TRP A 204 -36.75 -4.23 -1.90
CA TRP A 204 -36.75 -4.77 -3.27
C TRP A 204 -38.00 -4.43 -4.08
N GLN A 205 -38.95 -3.67 -3.52
CA GLN A 205 -39.88 -2.91 -4.36
C GLN A 205 -39.22 -1.56 -4.66
N ALA A 206 -38.62 -1.46 -5.86
CA ALA A 206 -38.04 -0.22 -6.34
C ALA A 206 -39.08 0.92 -6.18
N PRO A 207 -38.80 1.96 -5.38
CA PRO A 207 -39.66 3.13 -5.37
C PRO A 207 -39.72 3.71 -6.79
N PRO A 208 -40.84 4.30 -7.20
CA PRO A 208 -40.96 4.92 -8.52
C PRO A 208 -39.84 5.94 -8.70
N ALA A 209 -39.21 5.90 -9.88
CA ALA A 209 -38.06 6.72 -10.23
C ALA A 209 -38.32 8.19 -9.85
N GLY A 210 -37.42 8.78 -9.05
CA GLY A 210 -37.43 10.20 -8.68
C GLY A 210 -37.85 10.55 -7.24
N THR A 211 -38.17 9.58 -6.38
CA THR A 211 -38.68 9.85 -5.00
C THR A 211 -37.64 9.64 -3.88
N HIS A 212 -36.36 9.76 -4.19
CA HIS A 212 -35.32 9.63 -3.16
C HIS A 212 -35.01 11.00 -2.52
N PRO A 213 -35.06 11.12 -1.17
CA PRO A 213 -34.62 12.33 -0.50
C PRO A 213 -33.19 12.69 -0.92
N PRO A 214 -32.88 13.98 -1.19
CA PRO A 214 -31.52 14.41 -1.45
C PRO A 214 -30.65 14.00 -0.25
N ASN A 215 -29.55 13.29 -0.50
CA ASN A 215 -28.65 12.64 0.48
C ASN A 215 -29.05 11.25 1.02
N SER A 216 -30.11 10.64 0.50
CA SER A 216 -30.37 9.22 0.79
C SER A 216 -29.47 8.30 -0.06
N LEU A 217 -29.20 7.08 0.43
CA LEU A 217 -28.50 6.06 -0.36
C LEU A 217 -29.23 5.78 -1.69
N GLY A 218 -30.56 5.88 -1.70
CA GLY A 218 -31.35 5.77 -2.93
C GLY A 218 -31.10 6.91 -3.92
N ALA A 219 -30.92 8.15 -3.45
CA ALA A 219 -30.57 9.28 -4.32
C ALA A 219 -29.15 9.16 -4.88
N ILE A 220 -28.21 8.66 -4.07
CA ILE A 220 -26.84 8.37 -4.52
C ILE A 220 -26.85 7.20 -5.52
N ALA A 221 -27.67 6.18 -5.28
CA ALA A 221 -27.80 5.02 -6.16
C ALA A 221 -28.49 5.37 -7.49
N ALA A 222 -29.47 6.27 -7.48
CA ALA A 222 -30.15 6.78 -8.66
C ALA A 222 -29.38 7.94 -9.34
N SER A 223 -28.28 8.40 -8.74
CA SER A 223 -27.47 9.47 -9.30
C SER A 223 -26.88 9.04 -10.65
N THR A 224 -26.92 9.93 -11.63
CA THR A 224 -26.20 9.78 -12.90
C THR A 224 -24.68 9.73 -12.72
N GLN A 225 -24.17 10.12 -11.55
CA GLN A 225 -22.77 9.97 -11.13
C GLN A 225 -22.49 8.64 -10.41
N ASN A 226 -23.47 7.75 -10.29
CA ASN A 226 -23.27 6.46 -9.66
C ASN A 226 -22.33 5.58 -10.50
N ILE A 227 -21.19 5.20 -9.93
CA ILE A 227 -20.22 4.26 -10.52
C ILE A 227 -20.77 2.82 -10.68
N HIS A 228 -21.95 2.54 -10.12
CA HIS A 228 -22.73 1.32 -10.33
C HIS A 228 -23.85 1.50 -11.38
N ALA A 229 -23.81 2.56 -12.19
CA ALA A 229 -24.69 2.69 -13.35
C ALA A 229 -24.63 1.43 -14.21
N ARG A 230 -25.79 0.97 -14.71
CA ARG A 230 -25.94 -0.30 -15.42
C ARG A 230 -24.95 -0.44 -16.57
N GLU A 231 -24.68 0.66 -17.26
CA GLU A 231 -23.76 0.72 -18.39
C GLU A 231 -22.31 0.45 -17.98
N VAL A 232 -21.88 0.94 -16.80
CA VAL A 232 -20.54 0.67 -16.24
C VAL A 232 -20.44 -0.78 -15.78
N VAL A 233 -21.53 -1.33 -15.22
CA VAL A 233 -21.61 -2.74 -14.83
C VAL A 233 -21.55 -3.65 -16.06
N GLU A 234 -22.35 -3.38 -17.09
CA GLU A 234 -22.38 -4.17 -18.34
C GLU A 234 -21.01 -4.17 -19.05
N GLN A 235 -20.32 -3.03 -19.09
CA GLN A 235 -18.97 -2.93 -19.65
C GLN A 235 -17.95 -3.73 -18.82
N SER A 236 -17.97 -3.57 -17.49
CA SER A 236 -17.10 -4.32 -16.59
C SER A 236 -17.34 -5.83 -16.70
N MET A 237 -18.59 -6.25 -16.89
CA MET A 237 -18.96 -7.64 -17.14
C MET A 237 -18.34 -8.16 -18.44
N ARG A 238 -18.47 -7.45 -19.57
CA ARG A 238 -17.87 -7.88 -20.84
C ARG A 238 -16.35 -8.04 -20.76
N GLY A 239 -15.67 -7.07 -20.13
CA GLY A 239 -14.24 -7.16 -19.94
C GLY A 239 -13.84 -8.30 -18.98
N SER A 240 -14.63 -8.53 -17.95
CA SER A 240 -14.42 -9.66 -17.04
C SER A 240 -14.63 -11.00 -17.76
N GLU A 241 -15.69 -11.15 -18.56
CA GLU A 241 -15.96 -12.33 -19.38
C GLU A 241 -14.81 -12.61 -20.36
N PHE A 242 -14.33 -11.58 -21.05
CA PHE A 242 -13.16 -11.68 -21.92
C PHE A 242 -11.94 -12.22 -21.15
N LEU A 243 -11.58 -11.61 -20.02
CA LEU A 243 -10.42 -12.02 -19.23
C LEU A 243 -10.54 -13.42 -18.64
N LEU A 244 -11.74 -13.82 -18.23
CA LEU A 244 -12.00 -15.15 -17.70
C LEU A 244 -11.95 -16.23 -18.79
N ALA A 245 -12.14 -15.86 -20.05
CA ALA A 245 -12.00 -16.76 -21.20
C ALA A 245 -10.54 -16.90 -21.68
N VAL A 246 -9.61 -16.04 -21.25
CA VAL A 246 -8.19 -16.17 -21.60
C VAL A 246 -7.59 -17.40 -20.92
N GLU A 247 -7.00 -18.29 -21.73
CA GLU A 247 -6.28 -19.45 -21.21
C GLU A 247 -5.00 -19.00 -20.48
N VAL A 248 -4.92 -19.34 -19.20
CA VAL A 248 -3.74 -19.04 -18.36
C VAL A 248 -2.77 -20.23 -18.45
N PRO A 249 -1.53 -20.03 -18.94
CA PRO A 249 -0.55 -21.11 -19.03
C PRO A 249 -0.26 -21.77 -17.67
N GLU A 250 -0.10 -23.09 -17.68
CA GLU A 250 0.27 -23.83 -16.48
C GLU A 250 1.63 -23.34 -15.95
N GLY A 251 1.69 -23.04 -14.65
CA GLY A 251 2.89 -22.53 -14.00
C GLY A 251 3.09 -21.01 -14.07
N GLN A 252 2.16 -20.24 -14.67
CA GLN A 252 2.22 -18.77 -14.59
C GLN A 252 2.14 -18.30 -13.13
N ASP A 253 3.16 -17.55 -12.69
CA ASP A 253 3.18 -16.87 -11.39
C ASP A 253 3.10 -15.36 -11.61
N THR A 254 1.88 -14.89 -11.85
CA THR A 254 1.59 -13.48 -12.13
C THR A 254 2.19 -12.54 -11.10
N ILE A 255 2.16 -12.90 -9.81
CA ILE A 255 2.68 -12.03 -8.74
C ILE A 255 4.21 -11.96 -8.77
N ALA A 256 4.90 -13.09 -8.96
CA ALA A 256 6.35 -13.08 -9.08
C ALA A 256 6.80 -12.32 -10.34
N GLU A 257 6.12 -12.52 -11.45
CA GLU A 257 6.42 -11.86 -12.72
C GLU A 257 6.20 -10.33 -12.64
N LEU A 258 5.08 -9.88 -12.07
CA LEU A 258 4.82 -8.45 -11.86
C LEU A 258 5.82 -7.79 -10.90
N LYS A 259 6.39 -8.53 -9.94
CA LYS A 259 7.50 -8.03 -9.10
C LYS A 259 8.79 -7.78 -9.87
N VAL A 260 9.04 -8.55 -10.92
CA VAL A 260 10.17 -8.32 -11.83
C VAL A 260 9.90 -7.09 -12.69
N LEU A 261 8.68 -6.98 -13.24
CA LEU A 261 8.27 -5.85 -14.08
C LEU A 261 8.22 -4.52 -13.32
N TRP A 262 7.76 -4.54 -12.07
CA TRP A 262 7.63 -3.36 -11.22
C TRP A 262 8.59 -3.47 -10.04
N PRO A 263 9.85 -3.00 -10.16
CA PRO A 263 10.86 -3.21 -9.12
C PRO A 263 10.37 -2.76 -7.74
N VAL A 264 10.59 -3.62 -6.74
CA VAL A 264 10.22 -3.35 -5.35
C VAL A 264 11.14 -2.25 -4.81
N ASN A 265 10.62 -1.03 -4.80
CA ASN A 265 11.26 0.15 -4.23
C ASN A 265 10.26 0.88 -3.30
N SER A 266 10.69 1.97 -2.68
CA SER A 266 9.83 2.76 -1.77
C SER A 266 8.56 3.28 -2.44
N GLN A 267 8.58 3.55 -3.75
CA GLN A 267 7.44 4.08 -4.49
C GLN A 267 6.39 2.99 -4.79
N ASN A 268 6.83 1.77 -5.08
CA ASN A 268 5.95 0.66 -5.49
C ASN A 268 5.57 -0.28 -4.34
N ARG A 269 6.10 -0.09 -3.13
CA ARG A 269 5.82 -1.01 -2.00
C ARG A 269 4.33 -1.13 -1.72
N ARG A 270 3.61 0.00 -1.66
CA ARG A 270 2.17 0.02 -1.38
C ARG A 270 1.37 -0.68 -2.47
N LEU A 271 1.76 -0.52 -3.73
CA LEU A 271 1.18 -1.22 -4.87
C LEU A 271 1.35 -2.74 -4.73
N HIS A 272 2.56 -3.22 -4.41
CA HIS A 272 2.83 -4.64 -4.23
C HIS A 272 2.02 -5.26 -3.09
N ASP A 273 1.96 -4.56 -1.95
CA ASP A 273 1.19 -5.02 -0.79
C ASP A 273 -0.31 -5.10 -1.12
N ASP A 274 -0.84 -4.12 -1.85
CA ASP A 274 -2.24 -4.05 -2.27
C ASP A 274 -2.61 -5.14 -3.28
N VAL A 275 -1.85 -5.26 -4.38
CA VAL A 275 -2.06 -6.30 -5.41
C VAL A 275 -1.93 -7.71 -4.81
N LEU A 276 -0.95 -7.94 -3.94
CA LEU A 276 -0.79 -9.24 -3.25
C LEU A 276 -1.96 -9.54 -2.31
N SER A 277 -2.45 -8.53 -1.58
CA SER A 277 -3.60 -8.67 -0.69
C SER A 277 -4.85 -9.09 -1.47
N TRP A 278 -5.17 -8.38 -2.55
CA TRP A 278 -6.34 -8.70 -3.39
C TRP A 278 -6.18 -10.00 -4.16
N HIS A 279 -4.97 -10.32 -4.62
CA HIS A 279 -4.69 -11.62 -5.23
C HIS A 279 -4.89 -12.78 -4.24
N ASN A 280 -4.70 -12.54 -2.94
CA ASN A 280 -4.94 -13.54 -1.89
C ASN A 280 -6.34 -13.49 -1.28
N GLN A 281 -7.20 -12.61 -1.77
CA GLN A 281 -8.57 -12.48 -1.31
C GLN A 281 -9.43 -13.57 -1.96
N SER A 282 -9.98 -14.48 -1.15
CA SER A 282 -10.81 -15.58 -1.63
C SER A 282 -12.24 -15.17 -2.01
N MET A 283 -12.70 -14.00 -1.55
CA MET A 283 -14.07 -13.52 -1.75
C MET A 283 -14.07 -12.08 -2.27
N CYS A 284 -14.63 -11.88 -3.46
CA CYS A 284 -14.88 -10.58 -4.05
C CYS A 284 -16.39 -10.30 -4.26
N PHE A 285 -17.04 -11.09 -5.12
CA PHE A 285 -18.47 -11.05 -5.41
C PHE A 285 -19.22 -12.20 -4.73
N ALA A 286 -18.58 -13.36 -4.66
CA ALA A 286 -19.10 -14.55 -3.99
C ALA A 286 -18.00 -15.22 -3.15
N GLU A 287 -18.41 -16.11 -2.25
CA GLU A 287 -17.46 -16.89 -1.45
C GLU A 287 -16.61 -17.81 -2.34
N ASN A 288 -15.29 -17.79 -2.12
CA ASN A 288 -14.31 -18.58 -2.86
C ASN A 288 -14.28 -18.34 -4.38
N ASP A 289 -14.66 -17.15 -4.86
CA ASP A 289 -14.61 -16.82 -6.28
C ASP A 289 -13.21 -16.46 -6.79
N TRP A 290 -12.32 -16.03 -5.89
CA TRP A 290 -10.97 -15.53 -6.19
C TRP A 290 -10.95 -14.55 -7.38
N MET A 291 -11.98 -13.73 -7.53
CA MET A 291 -12.25 -13.05 -8.80
C MET A 291 -11.10 -12.16 -9.25
N TYR A 292 -10.56 -11.34 -8.35
CA TYR A 292 -9.43 -10.47 -8.68
C TYR A 292 -8.21 -11.25 -9.20
N ARG A 293 -7.88 -12.37 -8.54
CA ARG A 293 -6.78 -13.26 -8.97
C ARG A 293 -7.04 -13.80 -10.37
N ARG A 294 -8.25 -14.29 -10.64
CA ARG A 294 -8.60 -14.87 -11.95
C ARG A 294 -8.50 -13.82 -13.07
N LEU A 295 -9.05 -12.64 -12.84
CA LEU A 295 -8.99 -11.53 -13.80
C LEU A 295 -7.56 -11.05 -14.03
N LEU A 296 -6.77 -10.86 -12.97
CA LEU A 296 -5.38 -10.43 -13.09
C LEU A 296 -4.53 -11.48 -13.81
N ASN A 297 -4.74 -12.78 -13.53
CA ASN A 297 -4.03 -13.86 -14.23
C ASN A 297 -4.39 -13.92 -15.72
N GLY A 298 -5.67 -13.82 -16.05
CA GLY A 298 -6.15 -13.75 -17.44
C GLY A 298 -5.60 -12.54 -18.18
N LEU A 299 -5.60 -11.36 -17.52
CA LEU A 299 -5.04 -10.14 -18.11
C LEU A 299 -3.54 -10.29 -18.35
N TRP A 300 -2.80 -10.82 -17.37
CA TRP A 300 -1.36 -11.00 -17.52
C TRP A 300 -1.02 -12.01 -18.63
N ALA A 301 -1.77 -13.10 -18.74
CA ALA A 301 -1.64 -14.05 -19.84
C ALA A 301 -1.90 -13.38 -21.20
N TYR A 302 -2.97 -12.57 -21.29
CA TYR A 302 -3.29 -11.80 -22.50
C TYR A 302 -2.18 -10.82 -22.90
N ILE A 303 -1.62 -10.06 -21.93
CA ILE A 303 -0.52 -9.12 -22.17
C ILE A 303 0.73 -9.85 -22.67
N LYS A 304 1.06 -11.00 -22.07
CA LYS A 304 2.22 -11.81 -22.47
C LYS A 304 2.10 -12.37 -23.89
N ALA A 305 0.87 -12.60 -24.37
CA ALA A 305 0.60 -13.03 -25.73
C ALA A 305 0.71 -11.90 -26.77
N GLN A 306 0.79 -10.62 -26.33
CA GLN A 306 1.02 -9.50 -27.23
C GLN A 306 2.52 -9.31 -27.50
N GLU A 307 2.83 -8.64 -28.62
CA GLU A 307 4.21 -8.34 -29.02
C GLU A 307 4.44 -6.84 -29.24
N GLY A 308 5.71 -6.42 -29.20
CA GLY A 308 6.14 -5.07 -29.56
C GLY A 308 5.60 -3.95 -28.65
N GLU A 309 5.26 -2.83 -29.28
CA GLU A 309 4.78 -1.61 -28.61
C GLU A 309 3.46 -1.86 -27.87
N ARG A 310 2.57 -2.68 -28.44
CA ARG A 310 1.28 -3.02 -27.84
C ARG A 310 1.44 -3.65 -26.47
N ARG A 311 2.38 -4.60 -26.33
CA ARG A 311 2.68 -5.22 -25.04
C ARG A 311 3.21 -4.21 -24.03
N THR A 312 4.18 -3.39 -24.44
CA THR A 312 4.80 -2.38 -23.58
C THR A 312 3.75 -1.40 -23.04
N GLU A 313 2.83 -0.94 -23.88
CA GLU A 313 1.79 -0.01 -23.46
C GLU A 313 0.78 -0.67 -22.51
N LEU A 314 0.39 -1.92 -22.76
CA LEU A 314 -0.46 -2.68 -21.84
C LEU A 314 0.21 -2.91 -20.47
N GLU A 315 1.50 -3.21 -20.44
CA GLU A 315 2.28 -3.37 -19.20
C GLU A 315 2.32 -2.06 -18.38
N LYS A 316 2.49 -0.93 -19.07
CA LYS A 316 2.45 0.41 -18.47
C LYS A 316 1.05 0.75 -17.95
N ARG A 317 0.01 0.51 -18.77
CA ARG A 317 -1.39 0.76 -18.41
C ARG A 317 -1.81 -0.07 -17.19
N LEU A 318 -1.37 -1.33 -17.12
CA LEU A 318 -1.61 -2.18 -15.95
C LEU A 318 -1.01 -1.57 -14.67
N LEU A 319 0.22 -1.05 -14.74
CA LEU A 319 0.85 -0.37 -13.60
C LEU A 319 0.03 0.84 -13.13
N GLU A 320 -0.42 1.67 -14.07
CA GLU A 320 -1.21 2.89 -13.80
C GLU A 320 -2.55 2.55 -13.16
N GLU A 321 -3.33 1.64 -13.76
CA GLU A 321 -4.64 1.26 -13.26
C GLU A 321 -4.56 0.55 -11.89
N CYS A 322 -3.53 -0.29 -11.65
CA CYS A 322 -3.33 -0.89 -10.32
C CYS A 322 -2.91 0.16 -9.28
N ARG A 323 -2.13 1.19 -9.63
CA ARG A 323 -1.83 2.29 -8.71
C ARG A 323 -3.08 3.09 -8.36
N GLU A 324 -3.92 3.36 -9.33
CA GLU A 324 -5.20 4.06 -9.11
C GLU A 324 -6.23 3.20 -8.37
N ALA A 325 -6.08 1.87 -8.36
CA ALA A 325 -6.95 0.98 -7.62
C ALA A 325 -6.70 1.02 -6.10
N ILE A 326 -5.52 1.46 -5.65
CA ILE A 326 -5.14 1.43 -4.23
C ILE A 326 -6.17 2.14 -3.36
N GLY A 327 -6.73 1.41 -2.39
CA GLY A 327 -7.75 1.91 -1.48
C GLY A 327 -9.18 1.87 -2.02
N LYS A 328 -9.42 1.32 -3.21
CA LYS A 328 -10.77 1.05 -3.73
C LYS A 328 -11.34 -0.27 -3.18
N CYS A 329 -12.64 -0.47 -3.33
CA CYS A 329 -13.31 -1.75 -3.02
C CYS A 329 -13.01 -2.82 -4.08
N CYS A 330 -13.58 -4.03 -3.94
CA CYS A 330 -13.30 -5.11 -4.89
C CYS A 330 -13.75 -4.76 -6.31
N GLN A 331 -14.97 -4.23 -6.48
CA GLN A 331 -15.46 -3.79 -7.79
C GLN A 331 -14.58 -2.69 -8.39
N GLY A 332 -14.07 -1.78 -7.55
CA GLY A 332 -13.12 -0.77 -7.99
C GLY A 332 -11.82 -1.37 -8.54
N HIS A 333 -11.31 -2.43 -7.90
CA HIS A 333 -10.13 -3.16 -8.38
C HIS A 333 -10.41 -3.92 -9.68
N THR A 334 -11.51 -4.66 -9.75
CA THR A 334 -11.84 -5.44 -10.96
C THR A 334 -12.12 -4.53 -12.16
N ASN A 335 -12.80 -3.40 -11.96
CA ASN A 335 -13.02 -2.41 -13.02
C ASN A 335 -11.69 -1.82 -13.53
N ARG A 336 -10.74 -1.52 -12.63
CA ARG A 336 -9.41 -1.03 -13.00
C ARG A 336 -8.62 -2.06 -13.82
N ILE A 337 -8.71 -3.35 -13.48
CA ILE A 337 -8.14 -4.43 -14.29
C ILE A 337 -8.75 -4.46 -15.70
N VAL A 338 -10.08 -4.35 -15.81
CA VAL A 338 -10.77 -4.32 -17.11
C VAL A 338 -10.38 -3.10 -17.95
N ASN A 339 -10.20 -1.93 -17.33
CA ASN A 339 -9.85 -0.69 -18.03
C ASN A 339 -8.51 -0.76 -18.79
N VAL A 340 -7.61 -1.67 -18.42
CA VAL A 340 -6.35 -1.92 -19.14
C VAL A 340 -6.61 -2.34 -20.59
N LEU A 341 -7.73 -3.02 -20.86
CA LEU A 341 -8.09 -3.51 -22.19
C LEU A 341 -8.71 -2.44 -23.10
N SER A 342 -9.06 -1.28 -22.56
CA SER A 342 -9.74 -0.24 -23.32
C SER A 342 -8.88 0.29 -24.46
N GLY A 343 -9.43 0.28 -25.68
CA GLY A 343 -8.70 0.64 -26.89
C GLY A 343 -7.77 -0.46 -27.43
N PHE A 344 -7.64 -1.59 -26.72
CA PHE A 344 -6.87 -2.75 -27.16
C PHE A 344 -7.73 -3.95 -27.54
N VAL A 345 -8.95 -4.05 -27.00
CA VAL A 345 -9.90 -5.12 -27.31
C VAL A 345 -11.18 -4.48 -27.84
N GLU A 346 -11.61 -4.91 -29.03
CA GLU A 346 -12.83 -4.41 -29.66
C GLU A 346 -14.04 -4.65 -28.75
N GLY A 347 -14.88 -3.63 -28.57
CA GLY A 347 -16.07 -3.70 -27.72
C GLY A 347 -15.82 -3.51 -26.21
N ILE A 348 -14.56 -3.32 -25.79
CA ILE A 348 -14.21 -2.86 -24.43
C ILE A 348 -13.76 -1.41 -24.50
N GLU A 349 -14.62 -0.51 -24.03
CA GLU A 349 -14.36 0.94 -23.99
C GLU A 349 -14.53 1.43 -22.56
N VAL A 350 -13.58 2.18 -22.00
CA VAL A 350 -13.81 2.87 -20.72
C VAL A 350 -14.88 3.93 -20.92
N LYS A 351 -16.11 3.65 -20.45
CA LYS A 351 -17.12 4.70 -20.31
C LYS A 351 -16.68 5.62 -19.17
N GLN A 352 -16.14 6.77 -19.54
CA GLN A 352 -15.95 7.88 -18.62
C GLN A 352 -17.31 8.33 -18.10
N SER A 353 -17.39 8.75 -16.83
CA SER A 353 -18.63 9.30 -16.31
C SER A 353 -18.97 10.59 -17.08
N LYS A 354 -20.26 10.93 -17.20
CA LYS A 354 -20.67 12.19 -17.84
C LYS A 354 -19.95 13.40 -17.21
N GLY A 355 -19.78 13.39 -15.88
CA GLY A 355 -19.05 14.42 -15.15
C GLY A 355 -17.57 14.53 -15.55
N ASP A 356 -16.88 13.40 -15.72
CA ASP A 356 -15.47 13.41 -16.15
C ASP A 356 -15.32 13.92 -17.59
N ILE A 357 -16.23 13.51 -18.49
CA ILE A 357 -16.24 14.00 -19.88
C ILE A 357 -16.50 15.50 -19.91
N LEU A 358 -17.49 15.98 -19.12
CA LEU A 358 -17.77 17.41 -18.98
C LEU A 358 -16.54 18.16 -18.47
N GLN A 359 -15.91 17.69 -17.40
CA GLN A 359 -14.73 18.35 -16.83
C GLN A 359 -13.57 18.44 -17.82
N GLN A 360 -13.28 17.36 -18.57
CA GLN A 360 -12.23 17.36 -19.58
C GLN A 360 -12.53 18.29 -20.75
N ARG A 361 -13.77 18.25 -21.28
CA ARG A 361 -14.20 19.09 -22.40
C ARG A 361 -14.26 20.56 -22.01
N PHE A 362 -14.82 20.89 -20.85
CA PHE A 362 -14.90 22.26 -20.36
C PHE A 362 -13.53 22.86 -20.02
N ALA A 363 -12.57 22.06 -19.56
CA ALA A 363 -11.20 22.51 -19.39
C ALA A 363 -10.54 22.89 -20.72
N ALA A 364 -10.84 22.17 -21.81
CA ALA A 364 -10.34 22.52 -23.15
C ALA A 364 -11.05 23.77 -23.70
N ILE A 365 -12.39 23.82 -23.58
CA ILE A 365 -13.22 24.96 -24.02
C ILE A 365 -12.81 26.24 -23.29
N GLY A 366 -12.53 26.17 -21.98
CA GLY A 366 -12.10 27.33 -21.19
C GLY A 366 -10.81 28.01 -21.69
N ASN A 367 -9.99 27.34 -22.51
CA ASN A 367 -8.77 27.90 -23.10
C ASN A 367 -8.99 28.60 -24.46
N LEU A 368 -10.22 28.61 -24.99
CA LEU A 368 -10.53 29.35 -26.22
C LEU A 368 -10.64 30.85 -25.90
N ASP A 369 -10.03 31.70 -26.74
CA ASP A 369 -10.02 33.16 -26.55
C ASP A 369 -11.38 33.81 -26.90
N ASP A 370 -12.14 33.19 -27.79
CA ASP A 370 -13.44 33.70 -28.26
C ASP A 370 -14.57 33.22 -27.34
N GLU A 371 -15.21 34.18 -26.64
CA GLU A 371 -16.32 33.93 -25.73
C GLU A 371 -17.55 33.32 -26.41
N GLU A 372 -17.89 33.76 -27.63
CA GLU A 372 -19.03 33.24 -28.37
C GLU A 372 -18.79 31.77 -28.76
N GLN A 373 -17.57 31.49 -29.23
CA GLN A 373 -17.12 30.14 -29.56
C GLN A 373 -17.16 29.21 -28.32
N ARG A 374 -16.71 29.69 -27.14
CA ARG A 374 -16.77 28.93 -25.88
C ARG A 374 -18.20 28.51 -25.54
N TYR A 375 -19.14 29.45 -25.63
CA TYR A 375 -20.53 29.20 -25.29
C TYR A 375 -21.19 28.21 -26.25
N ILE A 376 -20.92 28.33 -27.56
CA ILE A 376 -21.42 27.41 -28.59
C ILE A 376 -20.91 25.98 -28.33
N GLU A 377 -19.59 25.81 -28.15
CA GLU A 377 -19.00 24.48 -27.93
C GLU A 377 -19.45 23.85 -26.62
N ALA A 378 -19.57 24.64 -25.54
CA ALA A 378 -20.08 24.16 -24.26
C ALA A 378 -21.53 23.70 -24.34
N THR A 379 -22.39 24.47 -25.00
CA THR A 379 -23.80 24.11 -25.20
C THR A 379 -23.92 22.82 -26.02
N GLN A 380 -23.09 22.65 -27.05
CA GLN A 380 -23.06 21.43 -27.85
C GLN A 380 -22.65 20.21 -27.01
N VAL A 381 -21.59 20.33 -26.20
CA VAL A 381 -21.14 19.24 -25.32
C VAL A 381 -22.22 18.85 -24.29
N LEU A 382 -22.91 19.83 -23.71
CA LEU A 382 -24.02 19.57 -22.78
C LEU A 382 -25.19 18.85 -23.48
N ALA A 383 -25.53 19.26 -24.71
CA ALA A 383 -26.57 18.62 -25.51
C ALA A 383 -26.19 17.18 -25.91
N GLU A 384 -24.95 16.96 -26.35
CA GLU A 384 -24.42 15.63 -26.70
C GLU A 384 -24.47 14.65 -25.52
N LEU A 385 -24.20 15.14 -24.31
CA LEU A 385 -24.24 14.33 -23.08
C LEU A 385 -25.65 14.23 -22.46
N GLY A 386 -26.64 14.91 -23.05
CA GLY A 386 -28.02 14.95 -22.58
C GLY A 386 -28.13 15.53 -21.17
N VAL A 387 -27.37 16.59 -20.88
CA VAL A 387 -27.43 17.34 -19.62
C VAL A 387 -28.64 18.28 -19.67
N GLY A 388 -29.53 18.18 -18.67
CA GLY A 388 -30.73 19.01 -18.62
C GLY A 388 -30.42 20.48 -18.37
N ALA A 389 -31.34 21.38 -18.73
CA ALA A 389 -31.17 22.83 -18.54
C ALA A 389 -30.86 23.20 -17.07
N ASP A 390 -31.46 22.50 -16.11
CA ASP A 390 -31.24 22.73 -14.67
C ASP A 390 -29.83 22.31 -14.20
N GLU A 391 -29.21 21.34 -14.87
CA GLU A 391 -27.85 20.85 -14.56
C GLU A 391 -26.76 21.59 -15.35
N ALA A 392 -27.13 22.24 -16.47
CA ALA A 392 -26.25 22.96 -17.37
C ALA A 392 -25.73 24.29 -16.81
N GLY A 393 -26.55 24.99 -16.00
CA GLY A 393 -26.25 26.34 -15.49
C GLY A 393 -24.87 26.49 -14.86
N PRO A 394 -24.49 25.67 -13.85
CA PRO A 394 -23.18 25.78 -13.21
C PRO A 394 -21.99 25.60 -14.16
N TRP A 395 -22.14 24.82 -15.23
CA TRP A 395 -21.08 24.61 -16.21
C TRP A 395 -20.94 25.79 -17.17
N LEU A 396 -22.06 26.36 -17.62
CA LEU A 396 -22.07 27.56 -18.46
C LEU A 396 -21.58 28.80 -17.70
N ASP A 397 -21.96 28.93 -16.44
CA ASP A 397 -21.47 30.02 -15.58
C ASP A 397 -19.95 29.94 -15.39
N ALA A 398 -19.39 28.73 -15.23
CA ALA A 398 -17.96 28.53 -14.99
C ALA A 398 -17.06 28.97 -16.17
N ILE A 399 -17.59 29.03 -17.39
CA ILE A 399 -16.83 29.48 -18.58
C ILE A 399 -17.14 30.94 -18.97
N ALA A 400 -18.17 31.53 -18.36
CA ALA A 400 -18.57 32.93 -18.56
C ALA A 400 -17.81 33.92 -17.65
N VAL A 401 -17.11 33.42 -16.63
CA VAL A 401 -16.34 34.27 -15.70
C VAL A 401 -14.94 34.52 -16.26
N GLU A 402 -14.67 35.77 -16.64
CA GLU A 402 -13.32 36.36 -16.74
C GLU A 402 -12.76 36.72 -15.35
#